data_AF-A0A2V6A6N6-F1
#
_entry.id   AF-A0A2V6A6N6-F1
#
_cell.length_a   1.000
_cell.length_b   1.000
_cell.length_c   1.000
_cell.angle_alpha   90.00
_cell.angle_beta   90.00
_cell.angle_gamma   90.00
#
_symmetry.space_group_name_H-M   'P 1'
#
loop_
_entity.id
_entity.type
_entity.pdbx_description
1 polymer ?
#
loop_
_entity_poly.entity_id
_entity_poly.type
_entity_poly.pdbx_seq_one_letter_code
_entity_poly.pdbx_strand_id
1 'polypeptide(L)'
;LGRTKITMQYPEEKWDGSLPDHYRGAPALVRDSDGRVRCVACQLCEFICPPRAIKIIPGEIPSTDRFAKVEKYPEEFDIDMIRCIFCGMCEEVCPEQAIFLRKDYAITGFTRADMVHHKEKLLEIGGVMHGVVLKWNEKK
;
A
#
# COMPACT_ATOMS: atom_id res chain seq x y z
N LEU A 1 -36.46 -30.16 -8.58
CA LEU A 1 -35.00 -30.41 -8.68
C LEU A 1 -34.39 -29.34 -9.57
N GLY A 2 -33.39 -28.58 -9.08
CA GLY A 2 -32.54 -27.77 -9.97
C GLY A 2 -32.63 -26.24 -9.87
N ARG A 3 -32.65 -25.64 -8.68
CA ARG A 3 -32.45 -24.19 -8.54
C ARG A 3 -31.51 -23.82 -7.41
N THR A 4 -30.22 -23.95 -7.68
CA THR A 4 -29.20 -23.09 -7.08
C THR A 4 -28.20 -22.77 -8.18
N LYS A 5 -28.30 -21.58 -8.77
CA LYS A 5 -27.24 -21.08 -9.66
C LYS A 5 -26.06 -20.71 -8.77
N ILE A 6 -25.00 -21.52 -8.81
CA ILE A 6 -23.73 -21.25 -8.13
C ILE A 6 -22.90 -20.20 -8.92
N THR A 7 -23.18 -20.05 -10.22
CA THR A 7 -22.44 -19.17 -11.13
C THR A 7 -22.74 -17.69 -10.87
N MET A 8 -21.69 -16.90 -10.63
CA MET A 8 -21.67 -15.44 -10.60
C MET A 8 -21.38 -14.88 -12.00
N GLN A 9 -22.14 -13.86 -12.44
CA GLN A 9 -21.91 -13.22 -13.75
C GLN A 9 -20.94 -12.03 -13.63
N TYR A 10 -19.64 -12.29 -13.77
CA TYR A 10 -18.62 -11.24 -13.80
C TYR A 10 -18.56 -10.57 -15.19
N PRO A 11 -18.40 -9.22 -15.30
CA PRO A 11 -18.02 -8.25 -14.27
C PRO A 11 -19.17 -7.56 -13.51
N GLU A 12 -20.43 -7.80 -13.88
CA GLU A 12 -21.60 -7.14 -13.29
C GLU A 12 -21.82 -7.55 -11.82
N GLU A 13 -21.57 -8.81 -11.51
CA GLU A 13 -21.59 -9.36 -10.16
C GLU A 13 -20.15 -9.63 -9.69
N LYS A 14 -19.80 -9.10 -8.51
CA LYS A 14 -18.49 -9.29 -7.88
C LYS A 14 -18.64 -9.86 -6.48
N TRP A 15 -17.57 -10.53 -6.02
CA TRP A 15 -17.52 -11.14 -4.69
C TRP A 15 -17.10 -10.14 -3.59
N ASP A 16 -16.96 -8.85 -3.90
CA ASP A 16 -16.37 -7.83 -3.02
C ASP A 16 -16.98 -7.80 -1.60
N GLY A 17 -18.30 -7.94 -1.49
CA GLY A 17 -19.01 -7.94 -0.19
C GLY A 17 -18.81 -9.22 0.64
N SER A 18 -18.35 -10.30 0.02
CA SER A 18 -18.10 -11.60 0.64
C SER A 18 -16.59 -11.86 0.84
N LEU A 19 -15.72 -10.89 0.51
CA LEU A 19 -14.30 -10.99 0.77
C LEU A 19 -14.01 -10.78 2.27
N PRO A 20 -13.22 -11.68 2.89
CA PRO A 20 -12.81 -11.52 4.29
C PRO A 20 -12.12 -10.19 4.55
N ASP A 21 -12.21 -9.68 5.78
CA ASP A 21 -11.57 -8.41 6.15
C ASP A 21 -10.05 -8.47 6.09
N HIS A 22 -9.47 -9.65 6.25
CA HIS A 22 -8.04 -9.91 6.15
C HIS A 22 -7.60 -10.36 4.74
N TYR A 23 -8.42 -10.11 3.72
CA TYR A 23 -8.04 -10.42 2.34
C TYR A 23 -6.80 -9.63 1.92
N ARG A 24 -5.89 -10.30 1.21
CA ARG A 24 -4.57 -9.80 0.83
C ARG A 24 -4.50 -9.55 -0.67
N GLY A 25 -5.01 -8.41 -1.13
CA GLY A 25 -4.95 -7.96 -2.53
C GLY A 25 -3.82 -6.94 -2.77
N ALA A 26 -4.04 -6.00 -3.68
CA ALA A 26 -3.06 -4.99 -4.07
C ALA A 26 -2.46 -4.25 -2.85
N PRO A 27 -1.13 -4.26 -2.65
CA PRO A 27 -0.48 -3.38 -1.69
C PRO A 27 -0.66 -1.93 -2.11
N ALA A 28 -0.93 -1.05 -1.15
CA ALA A 28 -1.17 0.36 -1.39
C ALA A 28 -0.50 1.22 -0.32
N LEU A 29 -0.13 2.45 -0.70
CA LEU A 29 0.44 3.46 0.21
C LEU A 29 -0.62 4.47 0.61
N VAL A 30 -0.57 4.95 1.85
CA VAL A 30 -1.54 5.94 2.34
C VAL A 30 -0.94 7.32 2.58
N ARG A 31 -1.81 8.30 2.43
CA ARG A 31 -1.64 9.64 2.99
C ARG A 31 -2.28 9.73 4.38
N ASP A 32 -1.76 10.61 5.20
CA ASP A 32 -2.41 11.05 6.44
C ASP A 32 -3.53 12.07 6.16
N SER A 33 -4.20 12.50 7.23
CA SER A 33 -5.26 13.51 7.20
C SER A 33 -4.82 14.86 6.66
N ASP A 34 -3.54 15.18 6.78
CA ASP A 34 -2.94 16.45 6.34
C ASP A 34 -2.40 16.36 4.89
N GLY A 35 -2.72 15.26 4.20
CA GLY A 35 -2.40 15.03 2.79
C GLY A 35 -0.97 14.52 2.54
N ARG A 36 -0.22 14.23 3.61
CA ARG A 36 1.17 13.82 3.53
C ARG A 36 1.32 12.32 3.40
N VAL A 37 2.34 11.87 2.65
CA VAL A 37 2.71 10.46 2.60
C VAL A 37 3.12 9.99 4.01
N ARG A 38 2.48 8.93 4.50
CA ARG A 38 2.71 8.44 5.86
C ARG A 38 4.02 7.67 6.02
N CYS A 39 4.52 7.09 4.93
CA CYS A 39 5.76 6.33 4.92
C CYS A 39 6.96 7.23 5.27
N VAL A 40 7.83 6.74 6.15
CA VAL A 40 9.04 7.43 6.63
C VAL A 40 10.34 6.85 6.05
N ALA A 41 10.22 6.03 4.99
CA ALA A 41 11.34 5.35 4.33
C ALA A 41 12.28 4.59 5.30
N CYS A 42 11.70 3.87 6.28
CA CYS A 42 12.48 3.01 7.20
C CYS A 42 13.01 1.70 6.57
N GLN A 43 12.55 1.38 5.35
CA GLN A 43 12.97 0.21 4.56
C GLN A 43 12.69 -1.16 5.19
N LEU A 44 11.92 -1.24 6.28
CA LEU A 44 11.55 -2.52 6.90
C LEU A 44 10.73 -3.41 5.96
N CYS A 45 9.80 -2.83 5.21
CA CYS A 45 8.98 -3.58 4.24
C CYS A 45 9.80 -4.09 3.04
N GLU A 46 10.81 -3.34 2.61
CA GLU A 46 11.77 -3.78 1.60
C GLU A 46 12.62 -4.95 2.12
N PHE A 47 13.14 -4.83 3.35
CA PHE A 47 13.97 -5.87 3.97
C PHE A 47 13.22 -7.18 4.21
N ILE A 48 11.99 -7.13 4.71
CA ILE A 48 11.22 -8.34 5.03
C ILE A 48 10.64 -9.03 3.79
N CYS A 49 10.58 -8.35 2.64
CA CYS A 49 9.91 -8.84 1.45
C CYS A 49 10.57 -10.14 0.91
N PRO A 50 9.92 -11.32 1.02
CA PRO A 50 10.55 -12.58 0.62
C PRO A 50 10.98 -12.63 -0.86
N PRO A 51 10.16 -12.18 -1.83
CA PRO A 51 10.56 -12.16 -3.24
C PRO A 51 11.37 -10.92 -3.63
N ARG A 52 11.69 -10.01 -2.70
CA ARG A 52 12.36 -8.73 -2.99
C ARG A 52 11.65 -7.93 -4.09
N ALA A 53 10.34 -7.79 -3.94
CA ALA A 53 9.48 -7.07 -4.89
C ALA A 53 9.43 -5.55 -4.64
N ILE A 54 9.87 -5.08 -3.47
CA ILE A 54 9.80 -3.68 -3.07
C ILE A 54 11.18 -3.04 -3.20
N LYS A 55 11.25 -1.83 -3.75
CA LYS A 55 12.45 -0.97 -3.78
C LYS A 55 12.11 0.39 -3.18
N ILE A 56 12.93 0.88 -2.25
CA ILE A 56 12.71 2.18 -1.60
C ILE A 56 13.99 3.00 -1.67
N ILE A 57 13.89 4.23 -2.16
CA ILE A 57 14.96 5.23 -2.06
C ILE A 57 14.52 6.31 -1.06
N PRO A 58 15.21 6.43 0.10
CA PRO A 58 14.93 7.51 1.05
C PRO A 58 15.45 8.86 0.55
N GLY A 59 14.64 9.90 0.65
CA GLY A 59 15.04 11.31 0.56
C GLY A 59 15.05 11.96 1.95
N GLU A 60 15.74 13.09 2.08
CA GLU A 60 15.85 13.86 3.34
C GLU A 60 14.87 15.02 3.40
N ILE A 61 14.25 15.23 4.56
CA ILE A 61 13.39 16.38 4.83
C ILE A 61 14.25 17.51 5.40
N PRO A 62 14.25 18.72 4.80
CA PRO A 62 15.00 19.85 5.34
C PRO A 62 14.58 20.18 6.77
N SER A 63 15.55 20.54 7.62
CA SER A 63 15.29 20.91 9.03
C SER A 63 14.40 22.15 9.19
N THR A 64 14.27 22.96 8.14
CA THR A 64 13.39 24.13 8.08
C THR A 64 11.94 23.80 7.72
N ASP A 65 11.66 22.58 7.30
CA ASP A 65 10.30 22.17 6.95
C ASP A 65 9.43 22.08 8.22
N ARG A 66 8.15 22.45 8.11
CA ARG A 66 7.15 22.30 9.18
C ARG A 66 7.08 20.87 9.73
N PHE A 67 7.59 19.92 8.96
CA PHE A 67 7.57 18.50 9.23
C PHE A 67 8.91 17.86 9.56
N ALA A 68 9.94 18.67 9.84
CA ALA A 68 11.31 18.22 10.12
C ALA A 68 11.45 17.22 11.29
N LYS A 69 10.39 17.02 12.10
CA LYS A 69 10.33 15.99 13.14
C LYS A 69 10.64 14.58 12.64
N VAL A 70 10.39 14.31 11.35
CA VAL A 70 10.90 13.11 10.69
C VAL A 70 11.91 13.51 9.66
N GLU A 71 13.03 12.80 9.67
CA GLU A 71 14.20 13.12 8.88
C GLU A 71 14.07 12.64 7.42
N LYS A 72 13.24 11.62 7.16
CA LYS A 72 13.19 10.92 5.87
C LYS A 72 11.78 10.77 5.30
N TYR A 73 11.72 10.73 3.98
CA TYR A 73 10.51 10.41 3.20
C TYR A 73 10.88 9.46 2.05
N PRO A 74 9.92 8.71 1.47
CA PRO A 74 10.20 7.90 0.28
C PRO A 74 10.29 8.78 -0.96
N GLU A 75 11.51 9.02 -1.43
CA GLU A 75 11.74 9.67 -2.72
C GLU A 75 11.28 8.76 -3.86
N GLU A 76 11.70 7.49 -3.83
CA GLU A 76 11.14 6.41 -4.65
C GLU A 76 10.51 5.34 -3.76
N PHE A 77 9.40 4.77 -4.21
CA PHE A 77 8.80 3.59 -3.61
C PHE A 77 8.13 2.78 -4.72
N ASP A 78 8.76 1.68 -5.10
CA ASP A 78 8.28 0.84 -6.20
C ASP A 78 7.93 -0.56 -5.68
N ILE A 79 6.85 -1.12 -6.23
CA ILE A 79 6.49 -2.52 -6.03
C ILE A 79 6.33 -3.19 -7.41
N ASP A 80 7.15 -4.22 -7.67
CA ASP A 80 6.96 -5.13 -8.80
C ASP A 80 5.83 -6.12 -8.46
N MET A 81 4.65 -5.89 -9.04
CA MET A 81 3.45 -6.68 -8.79
C MET A 81 3.52 -8.09 -9.40
N ILE A 82 4.42 -8.33 -10.36
CA ILE A 82 4.65 -9.65 -10.94
C ILE A 82 5.51 -10.49 -9.99
N ARG A 83 6.40 -9.86 -9.20
CA ARG A 83 7.20 -10.53 -8.17
C ARG A 83 6.50 -10.64 -6.82
N CYS A 84 5.62 -9.69 -6.51
CA CYS A 84 4.89 -9.68 -5.24
C CYS A 84 4.04 -10.96 -5.11
N ILE A 85 4.16 -11.63 -3.96
CA ILE A 85 3.37 -12.84 -3.63
C ILE A 85 2.18 -12.53 -2.71
N PHE A 86 1.86 -11.26 -2.50
CA PHE A 86 0.71 -10.79 -1.70
C PHE A 86 0.66 -11.38 -0.28
N CYS A 87 1.84 -11.61 0.32
CA CYS A 87 1.94 -12.31 1.60
C CYS A 87 1.55 -11.47 2.82
N GLY A 88 1.42 -10.15 2.72
CA GLY A 88 1.04 -9.31 3.87
C GLY A 88 2.18 -8.88 4.81
N MET A 89 3.39 -9.44 4.68
CA MET A 89 4.50 -9.11 5.59
C MET A 89 4.88 -7.61 5.58
N CYS A 90 4.70 -6.94 4.45
CA CYS A 90 4.97 -5.51 4.34
C CYS A 90 3.99 -4.66 5.18
N GLU A 91 2.73 -5.08 5.29
CA GLU A 91 1.72 -4.43 6.13
C GLU A 91 2.02 -4.66 7.61
N GLU A 92 2.30 -5.91 7.99
CA GLU A 92 2.56 -6.29 9.39
C GLU A 92 3.82 -5.61 9.95
N VAL A 93 4.87 -5.45 9.14
CA VAL A 93 6.13 -4.86 9.59
C VAL A 93 6.09 -3.33 9.66
N CYS A 94 5.10 -2.67 9.04
CA CYS A 94 5.12 -1.22 8.87
C CYS A 94 4.78 -0.49 10.18
N PRO A 95 5.74 0.18 10.85
CA PRO A 95 5.48 0.82 12.14
C PRO A 95 4.55 2.03 12.03
N GLU A 96 4.51 2.64 10.84
CA GLU A 96 3.69 3.81 10.57
C GLU A 96 2.33 3.44 9.96
N GLN A 97 2.04 2.15 9.71
CA GLN A 97 0.84 1.72 8.97
C GLN A 97 0.69 2.50 7.64
N ALA A 98 1.80 2.65 6.93
CA ALA A 98 1.88 3.43 5.70
C ALA A 98 1.63 2.59 4.44
N ILE A 99 1.82 1.27 4.52
CA ILE A 99 1.52 0.29 3.48
C ILE A 99 0.54 -0.74 4.05
N PHE A 100 -0.45 -1.13 3.25
CA PHE A 100 -1.48 -2.10 3.63
C PHE A 100 -1.99 -2.84 2.39
N LEU A 101 -2.64 -3.98 2.57
CA LEU A 101 -3.21 -4.74 1.46
C LEU A 101 -4.69 -4.41 1.30
N ARG A 102 -5.09 -4.09 0.07
CA ARG A 102 -6.47 -3.79 -0.30
C ARG A 102 -7.25 -5.06 -0.59
N LYS A 103 -8.57 -4.92 -0.70
CA LYS A 103 -9.46 -5.94 -1.28
C LYS A 103 -9.44 -5.96 -2.82
N ASP A 104 -8.61 -5.12 -3.43
CA ASP A 104 -8.43 -5.05 -4.88
C ASP A 104 -7.66 -6.28 -5.41
N TYR A 105 -8.37 -7.16 -6.12
CA TYR A 105 -7.82 -8.41 -6.68
C TYR A 105 -7.65 -8.40 -8.21
N ALA A 106 -8.30 -7.46 -8.90
CA ALA A 106 -8.29 -7.36 -10.36
C ALA A 106 -7.19 -6.42 -10.87
N ILE A 107 -5.95 -6.66 -10.45
CA ILE A 107 -4.78 -5.87 -10.89
C ILE A 107 -4.36 -6.36 -12.27
N THR A 108 -4.33 -5.44 -13.23
CA THR A 108 -4.00 -5.77 -14.62
C THR A 108 -3.12 -4.68 -15.23
N GLY A 109 -2.33 -5.07 -16.22
CA GLY A 109 -1.46 -4.20 -17.01
C GLY A 109 -1.24 -4.83 -18.38
N PHE A 110 -1.03 -4.02 -19.41
CA PHE A 110 -0.80 -4.53 -20.76
C PHE A 110 0.67 -4.88 -20.99
N THR A 111 1.56 -4.24 -20.26
CA THR A 111 3.00 -4.47 -20.29
C THR A 111 3.55 -4.85 -18.92
N ARG A 112 4.76 -5.40 -18.89
CA ARG A 112 5.47 -5.66 -17.62
C ARG A 112 5.78 -4.38 -16.85
N ALA A 113 6.03 -3.28 -17.56
CA ALA A 113 6.32 -1.99 -16.95
C ALA A 113 5.10 -1.44 -16.21
N ASP A 114 3.89 -1.66 -16.75
CA ASP A 114 2.63 -1.24 -16.09
C ASP A 114 2.41 -1.94 -14.74
N MET A 115 3.00 -3.12 -14.57
CA MET A 115 2.93 -3.91 -13.34
C MET A 115 4.01 -3.54 -12.31
N VAL A 116 4.85 -2.54 -12.60
CA VAL A 116 5.68 -1.90 -11.58
C VAL A 116 4.90 -0.70 -11.07
N HIS A 117 4.30 -0.84 -9.88
CA HIS A 117 3.58 0.27 -9.27
C HIS A 117 4.56 1.19 -8.55
N HIS A 118 4.75 2.36 -9.12
CA HIS A 118 5.48 3.46 -8.53
C HIS A 118 4.69 4.14 -7.42
N LYS A 119 5.38 4.95 -6.61
CA LYS A 119 4.87 5.64 -5.41
C LYS A 119 3.53 6.33 -5.65
N GLU A 120 3.39 7.05 -6.76
CA GLU A 120 2.19 7.82 -7.10
C GLU A 120 0.99 6.88 -7.29
N LYS A 121 1.19 5.75 -7.99
CA LYS A 121 0.13 4.77 -8.22
C LYS A 121 -0.29 4.09 -6.92
N LEU A 122 0.67 3.76 -6.06
CA LEU A 122 0.40 3.17 -4.76
C LEU A 122 -0.40 4.12 -3.85
N LEU A 123 -0.10 5.42 -3.89
CA LEU A 123 -0.82 6.46 -3.16
C LEU A 123 -2.22 6.72 -3.70
N GLU A 124 -2.39 6.65 -5.02
CA GLU A 124 -3.71 6.73 -5.67
C GLU A 124 -4.64 5.59 -5.19
N ILE A 125 -4.11 4.36 -5.12
CA ILE A 125 -4.86 3.18 -4.67
C ILE A 125 -5.19 3.26 -3.18
N GLY A 126 -4.23 3.72 -2.35
CA GLY A 126 -4.40 3.68 -0.90
C GLY A 126 -5.19 4.85 -0.32
N GLY A 127 -5.18 6.01 -0.98
CA GLY A 127 -5.94 7.18 -0.57
C GLY A 127 -5.51 7.75 0.78
N VAL A 128 -6.48 8.27 1.53
CA VAL A 128 -6.26 8.87 2.86
C VAL A 128 -6.68 7.88 3.93
N MET A 129 -5.77 7.60 4.86
CA MET A 129 -6.07 6.79 6.03
C MET A 129 -6.24 7.70 7.25
N HIS A 130 -7.35 7.55 7.95
CA HIS A 130 -7.59 8.18 9.23
C HIS A 130 -7.18 7.19 10.33
N GLY A 131 -6.17 7.53 11.15
CA GLY A 131 -5.56 6.55 12.05
C GLY A 131 -4.81 7.14 13.25
N VAL A 132 -4.39 6.25 14.15
CA VAL A 132 -3.93 6.53 15.52
C VAL A 132 -2.44 6.86 15.63
N VAL A 133 -1.69 6.74 14.52
CA VAL A 133 -0.25 7.01 14.48
C VAL A 133 -0.01 8.53 14.47
N LEU A 134 0.14 9.10 15.66
CA LEU A 134 0.31 10.54 15.89
C LEU A 134 1.76 11.02 15.81
N LYS A 135 2.65 10.30 15.11
CA LYS A 135 4.08 10.66 15.06
C LYS A 135 4.31 12.09 14.57
N TRP A 136 3.44 12.56 13.68
CA TRP A 136 3.44 13.88 13.07
C TRP A 136 2.72 14.96 13.87
N ASN A 137 2.03 14.62 14.95
CA ASN A 137 1.29 15.58 15.76
C ASN A 137 2.26 16.39 16.65
N GLU A 138 2.11 17.71 16.66
CA GLU A 138 2.95 18.64 17.44
C GLU A 138 2.83 18.40 18.96
N LYS A 139 1.72 17.80 19.42
CA LYS A 139 1.42 17.59 20.85
C LYS A 139 2.04 16.32 21.46
N LYS A 140 2.90 15.61 20.74
CA LYS A 140 3.60 14.41 21.23
C LYS A 140 5.10 14.49 21.01
#